data_AF-A0A932MZ95-F1
#
_entry.id   AF-A0A932MZ95-F1
#
_cell.length_a   1.000
_cell.length_b   1.000
_cell.length_c   1.000
_cell.angle_alpha   90.00
_cell.angle_beta   90.00
_cell.angle_gamma   90.00
#
_symmetry.space_group_name_H-M   'P 1'
#
loop_
_entity.id
_entity.type
_entity.pdbx_description
1 polymer ?
#
loop_
_entity_poly.entity_id
_entity_poly.type
_entity_poly.pdbx_seq_one_letter_code
_entity_poly.pdbx_strand_id
1 'polypeptide(L)'
;MPVKPVEKIWMNGTLVNWNDAKIHILSHVIHYGSSWFEGIRCYNTKKGSAIFRLEKHLERLYDSCKIYHAEIPFTKQQLENAIIETIVANKLPACYIRPIVYRGYGDVGVNPLNNPV
;
A
#
# COMPACT_ATOMS: atom_id res chain seq x y z
N MET A 1 -12.91 -13.65 -5.70
CA MET A 1 -12.94 -13.72 -4.22
C MET A 1 -13.30 -12.35 -3.70
N PRO A 2 -14.46 -12.17 -3.04
CA PRO A 2 -14.84 -10.88 -2.48
C PRO A 2 -13.90 -10.52 -1.33
N VAL A 3 -13.41 -9.27 -1.32
CA VAL A 3 -12.62 -8.74 -0.21
C VAL A 3 -13.58 -8.45 0.94
N LYS A 4 -13.34 -9.06 2.10
CA LYS A 4 -14.09 -8.74 3.32
C LYS A 4 -13.51 -7.44 3.92
N PRO A 5 -14.35 -6.47 4.29
CA PRO A 5 -13.88 -5.30 5.02
C PRO A 5 -13.14 -5.72 6.30
N VAL A 6 -12.12 -4.94 6.65
CA VAL A 6 -11.45 -5.01 7.96
C VAL A 6 -11.72 -3.70 8.71
N GLU A 7 -11.19 -3.54 9.92
CA GLU A 7 -11.43 -2.34 10.74
C GLU A 7 -10.58 -1.15 10.26
N LYS A 8 -9.29 -1.40 10.00
CA LYS A 8 -8.29 -0.37 9.73
C LYS A 8 -7.54 -0.58 8.42
N ILE A 9 -7.24 0.51 7.73
CA ILE A 9 -6.33 0.57 6.58
C ILE A 9 -5.23 1.56 6.93
N TRP A 10 -3.96 1.20 6.70
CA TRP A 10 -2.89 2.17 6.75
C TRP A 10 -2.89 3.00 5.48
N MET A 11 -2.94 4.32 5.63
CA MET A 11 -2.96 5.28 4.54
C MET A 11 -2.14 6.51 4.96
N ASN A 12 -1.09 6.80 4.18
CA ASN A 12 -0.23 7.99 4.30
C ASN A 12 0.27 8.25 5.74
N GLY A 13 0.79 7.23 6.41
CA GLY A 13 1.39 7.36 7.74
C GLY A 13 0.46 7.05 8.91
N THR A 14 -0.84 6.81 8.68
CA THR A 14 -1.81 6.61 9.77
C THR A 14 -2.79 5.48 9.49
N LEU A 15 -3.32 4.84 10.54
CA LEU A 15 -4.42 3.88 10.44
C LEU A 15 -5.76 4.62 10.40
N VAL A 16 -6.41 4.60 9.23
CA VAL A 16 -7.76 5.12 9.03
C VAL A 16 -8.78 3.99 9.13
N ASN A 17 -10.07 4.31 9.36
CA ASN A 17 -11.10 3.28 9.25
C ASN A 17 -11.22 2.84 7.79
N TRP A 18 -11.60 1.58 7.57
CA TRP A 18 -11.77 1.05 6.20
C TRP A 18 -12.58 1.95 5.28
N ASN A 19 -13.70 2.50 5.77
CA ASN A 19 -14.57 3.36 4.98
C ASN A 19 -13.98 4.75 4.72
N ASP A 20 -12.95 5.17 5.45
CA ASP A 20 -12.31 6.48 5.31
C ASP A 20 -11.12 6.45 4.34
N ALA A 21 -10.68 5.26 3.91
CA ALA A 21 -9.65 5.08 2.89
C ALA A 21 -10.18 5.43 1.49
N LYS A 22 -10.33 6.74 1.23
CA LYS A 22 -10.90 7.31 0.00
C LYS A 22 -9.89 8.19 -0.72
N ILE A 23 -10.01 8.22 -2.04
CA ILE A 23 -9.32 9.19 -2.90
C ILE A 23 -10.35 9.98 -3.72
N HIS A 24 -9.94 11.14 -4.22
CA HIS A 24 -10.80 11.93 -5.09
C HIS A 24 -10.92 11.29 -6.47
N ILE A 25 -12.07 11.45 -7.15
CA ILE A 25 -12.27 10.85 -8.49
C ILE A 25 -11.31 11.42 -9.55
N LEU A 26 -10.77 12.62 -9.31
CA LEU A 26 -9.77 13.26 -10.16
C LEU A 26 -8.33 12.89 -9.78
N SER A 27 -8.11 11.92 -8.88
CA SER A 27 -6.76 11.41 -8.64
C SER A 27 -6.17 10.82 -9.92
N HIS A 28 -4.93 11.19 -10.24
CA HIS A 28 -4.27 10.87 -11.51
C HIS A 28 -4.28 9.36 -11.81
N VAL A 29 -4.14 8.52 -10.78
CA VAL A 29 -4.25 7.06 -10.89
C VAL A 29 -5.54 6.55 -11.53
N ILE A 30 -6.67 7.23 -11.31
CA ILE A 30 -7.98 6.83 -11.85
C ILE A 30 -8.03 6.99 -13.37
N HIS A 31 -7.32 7.99 -13.90
CA HIS A 31 -7.36 8.36 -15.32
C HIS A 31 -6.21 7.77 -16.12
N TYR A 32 -5.05 7.57 -15.48
CA TYR A 32 -3.80 7.23 -16.17
C TYR A 32 -3.12 5.97 -15.63
N GLY A 33 -3.73 5.26 -14.67
CA GLY A 33 -3.20 3.98 -14.16
C GLY A 33 -1.87 4.07 -13.41
N SER A 34 -1.47 5.28 -12.98
CA SER A 34 -0.19 5.57 -12.32
C SER A 34 -0.14 5.05 -10.88
N SER A 35 -0.04 3.73 -10.74
CA SER A 35 0.08 3.02 -9.46
C SER A 35 1.00 1.81 -9.55
N TRP A 36 1.58 1.48 -8.41
CA TRP A 36 2.48 0.35 -8.21
C TRP A 36 2.06 -0.37 -6.94
N PHE A 37 1.93 -1.68 -6.98
CA PHE A 37 1.39 -2.45 -5.87
C PHE A 37 2.12 -3.77 -5.69
N GLU A 38 1.96 -4.35 -4.51
CA GLU A 38 2.48 -5.66 -4.18
C GLU A 38 1.40 -6.64 -3.74
N GLY A 39 1.71 -7.92 -3.85
CA GLY A 39 0.87 -9.00 -3.35
C GLY A 39 1.62 -9.84 -2.35
N ILE A 40 1.35 -9.66 -1.07
CA ILE A 40 2.10 -10.28 0.01
C ILE A 40 1.16 -11.17 0.84
N ARG A 41 1.67 -12.28 1.37
CA ARG A 41 0.90 -13.20 2.23
C ARG A 41 1.47 -13.24 3.64
N CYS A 42 0.57 -13.14 4.61
CA CYS A 42 0.80 -13.51 6.00
C CYS A 42 0.14 -14.85 6.27
N TYR A 43 0.89 -15.78 6.87
CA TYR A 43 0.43 -17.12 7.20
C TYR A 43 0.32 -17.29 8.71
N ASN A 44 -0.71 -18.02 9.15
CA ASN A 44 -0.79 -18.50 10.52
C ASN A 44 0.09 -19.74 10.65
N THR A 45 1.22 -19.62 11.35
CA THR A 45 2.17 -20.72 11.52
C THR A 45 2.10 -21.27 12.95
N LYS A 46 2.79 -22.39 13.20
CA LYS A 46 2.92 -22.95 14.56
C LYS A 46 3.59 -21.99 15.56
N LYS A 47 4.30 -20.95 15.10
CA LYS A 47 4.99 -19.95 15.93
C LYS A 47 4.28 -18.58 15.93
N GLY A 48 3.06 -18.52 15.40
CA GLY A 48 2.32 -17.26 15.20
C GLY A 48 2.33 -16.80 13.74
N SER A 49 1.83 -15.59 13.52
CA SER A 49 1.70 -14.99 12.20
C SER A 49 3.06 -14.62 11.60
N ALA A 50 3.30 -15.00 10.35
CA ALA A 50 4.55 -14.70 9.64
C ALA A 50 4.28 -14.19 8.21
N ILE A 51 4.92 -13.10 7.84
CA ILE A 51 4.85 -12.52 6.50
C ILE A 51 5.95 -13.13 5.63
N PHE A 52 5.58 -13.75 4.51
CA PHE A 52 6.54 -14.42 3.66
C PHE A 52 7.29 -13.41 2.78
N ARG A 53 8.63 -13.35 2.93
CA ARG A 53 9.56 -12.54 2.10
C ARG A 53 9.21 -11.04 2.03
N LEU A 54 8.80 -10.44 3.15
CA LEU A 54 8.38 -9.03 3.22
C LEU A 54 9.41 -8.07 2.60
N GLU A 55 10.67 -8.15 3.03
CA GLU A 55 11.76 -7.30 2.52
C GLU A 55 11.88 -7.36 1.00
N LYS A 56 11.80 -8.56 0.40
CA LYS A 56 11.89 -8.75 -1.06
C LYS A 56 10.68 -8.21 -1.82
N HIS A 57 9.50 -8.26 -1.23
CA HIS A 57 8.32 -7.59 -1.79
C HIS A 57 8.47 -6.08 -1.75
N LEU A 58 8.97 -5.50 -0.65
CA LEU A 58 9.19 -4.07 -0.57
C LEU A 58 10.32 -3.61 -1.49
N GLU A 59 11.43 -4.33 -1.61
CA GLU A 59 12.45 -4.06 -2.63
C GLU A 59 11.82 -3.89 -4.02
N ARG A 60 10.99 -4.85 -4.43
CA ARG A 60 10.30 -4.81 -5.73
C ARG A 60 9.29 -3.67 -5.86
N LEU A 61 8.60 -3.30 -4.77
CA LEU A 61 7.72 -2.12 -4.76
C LEU A 61 8.50 -0.83 -5.04
N TYR A 62 9.64 -0.63 -4.35
CA TYR A 62 10.50 0.54 -4.58
C TYR A 62 11.09 0.53 -5.99
N ASP A 63 11.53 -0.63 -6.49
CA ASP A 63 12.03 -0.75 -7.87
C ASP A 63 10.95 -0.41 -8.90
N SER A 64 9.70 -0.84 -8.67
CA SER A 64 8.55 -0.52 -9.52
C SER A 64 8.27 0.98 -9.56
N CYS A 65 8.29 1.65 -8.39
CA CYS A 65 8.10 3.10 -8.30
C CYS A 65 9.26 3.87 -8.95
N LYS A 66 10.51 3.40 -8.76
CA LYS A 66 11.72 4.00 -9.34
C LYS A 66 11.67 4.05 -10.86
N ILE A 67 11.21 2.98 -11.52
CA ILE A 67 11.08 2.92 -12.99
C ILE A 67 10.20 4.06 -13.54
N TYR A 68 9.23 4.53 -12.75
CA TYR A 68 8.28 5.58 -13.12
C TYR A 68 8.54 6.92 -12.41
N HIS A 69 9.72 7.11 -11.84
CA HIS A 69 10.09 8.34 -11.12
C HIS A 69 9.10 8.69 -9.99
N ALA A 70 8.48 7.70 -9.36
CA ALA A 70 7.64 7.87 -8.19
C ALA A 70 8.48 7.69 -6.92
N GLU A 71 8.62 8.76 -6.14
CA GLU A 71 9.33 8.73 -4.87
C GLU A 71 8.35 8.40 -3.74
N ILE A 72 8.63 7.33 -3.00
CA ILE A 72 7.83 6.95 -1.84
C ILE A 72 8.30 7.81 -0.65
N PRO A 73 7.41 8.59 0.01
CA PRO A 73 7.79 9.48 1.11
C PRO A 73 8.01 8.74 2.45
N PHE A 74 8.32 7.45 2.38
CA PHE A 74 8.57 6.57 3.52
C PHE A 74 9.80 5.72 3.23
N THR A 75 10.54 5.39 4.28
CA THR A 75 11.62 4.40 4.21
C THR A 75 11.05 2.98 4.16
N LYS A 76 11.84 2.03 3.66
CA LYS A 76 11.46 0.60 3.65
C LYS A 76 11.05 0.12 5.05
N GLN A 77 11.81 0.50 6.08
CA GLN A 77 11.52 0.14 7.46
C GLN A 77 10.18 0.70 7.96
N GLN A 78 9.84 1.94 7.59
CA GLN A 78 8.54 2.52 7.93
C GLN A 78 7.39 1.76 7.26
N LEU A 79 7.55 1.33 6.00
CA LEU A 79 6.53 0.52 5.33
C LEU A 79 6.43 -0.91 5.88
N GLU A 80 7.54 -1.53 6.29
CA GLU A 80 7.51 -2.81 7.01
C GLU A 80 6.69 -2.68 8.29
N ASN A 81 6.99 -1.67 9.09
CA ASN A 81 6.28 -1.41 10.35
C ASN A 81 4.80 -1.12 10.10
N ALA A 82 4.47 -0.32 9.08
CA ALA A 82 3.09 -0.03 8.69
C ALA A 82 2.29 -1.29 8.31
N ILE A 83 2.91 -2.21 7.57
CA ILE A 83 2.28 -3.48 7.20
C ILE A 83 2.01 -4.32 8.45
N ILE A 84 2.99 -4.44 9.35
CA ILE A 84 2.85 -5.20 10.60
C ILE A 84 1.76 -4.57 11.48
N GLU A 85 1.79 -3.26 11.67
CA GLU A 85 0.81 -2.50 12.45
C GLU A 85 -0.62 -2.70 11.90
N THR A 86 -0.78 -2.66 10.58
CA THR A 86 -2.08 -2.91 9.93
C THR A 86 -2.61 -4.30 10.22
N ILE A 87 -1.76 -5.34 10.18
CA ILE A 87 -2.17 -6.72 10.46
C ILE A 87 -2.59 -6.87 11.93
N VAL A 88 -1.81 -6.28 12.85
CA VAL A 88 -2.06 -6.32 14.29
C VAL A 88 -3.36 -5.58 14.64
N ALA A 89 -3.56 -4.37 14.10
CA ALA A 89 -4.77 -3.56 14.33
C ALA A 89 -6.04 -4.30 13.90
N ASN A 90 -5.96 -5.12 12.85
CA ASN A 90 -7.07 -5.91 12.35
C ASN A 90 -7.16 -7.33 12.94
N LYS A 91 -6.25 -7.71 13.85
CA LYS A 91 -6.23 -9.03 14.52
C LYS A 91 -6.26 -10.21 13.54
N LEU A 92 -5.52 -10.09 12.42
CA LEU A 92 -5.54 -11.08 11.34
C LEU A 92 -4.45 -12.14 11.53
N PRO A 93 -4.78 -13.41 11.87
CA PRO A 93 -3.77 -14.45 12.04
C PRO A 93 -3.14 -14.88 10.71
N ALA A 94 -3.89 -14.76 9.61
CA ALA A 94 -3.43 -14.97 8.24
C ALA A 94 -4.20 -14.02 7.31
N CYS A 95 -3.52 -13.44 6.32
CA CYS A 95 -4.15 -12.50 5.39
C CYS A 95 -3.38 -12.36 4.08
N TYR A 96 -3.99 -11.66 3.13
CA TYR A 96 -3.34 -11.13 1.96
C TYR A 96 -3.19 -9.61 2.14
N ILE A 97 -2.00 -9.08 1.87
CA ILE A 97 -1.63 -7.69 2.07
C ILE A 97 -1.43 -7.08 0.68
N ARG A 98 -1.99 -5.89 0.48
CA ARG A 98 -1.92 -5.14 -0.78
C ARG A 98 -1.37 -3.73 -0.54
N PRO A 99 -0.05 -3.56 -0.35
CA PRO A 99 0.54 -2.23 -0.40
C PRO A 99 0.32 -1.65 -1.80
N ILE A 100 -0.10 -0.38 -1.87
CA ILE A 100 -0.26 0.34 -3.12
C ILE A 100 0.29 1.76 -2.96
N VAL A 101 1.11 2.17 -3.93
CA VAL A 101 1.62 3.53 -4.11
C VAL A 101 1.00 4.05 -5.39
N TYR A 102 0.53 5.29 -5.41
CA TYR A 102 -0.15 5.84 -6.58
C TYR A 102 -0.01 7.35 -6.65
N ARG A 103 -0.15 7.94 -7.85
CA ARG A 103 -0.24 9.40 -7.98
C ARG A 103 -1.64 9.89 -7.61
N GLY A 104 -1.69 10.83 -6.66
CA GLY A 104 -2.89 11.39 -6.06
C GLY A 104 -3.58 12.46 -6.90
N TYR A 105 -4.36 13.31 -6.24
CA TYR A 105 -5.06 14.43 -6.88
C TYR A 105 -4.14 15.65 -7.00
N GLY A 106 -4.17 16.29 -8.17
CA GLY A 106 -3.34 17.43 -8.53
C GLY A 106 -3.63 17.87 -9.96
N ASP A 107 -2.62 17.82 -10.83
CA ASP A 107 -2.74 18.16 -12.24
C ASP A 107 -3.45 17.06 -13.03
N VAL A 108 -4.33 17.45 -13.96
CA VAL A 108 -5.07 16.54 -14.85
C VAL A 108 -4.31 16.21 -16.13
N GLY A 109 -3.15 16.84 -16.38
CA GLY A 109 -2.29 16.49 -17.51
C GLY A 109 -1.74 15.06 -17.40
N VAL A 110 -1.44 14.45 -18.55
CA VAL A 110 -0.86 13.10 -18.64
C VAL A 110 0.54 13.00 -18.01
N ASN A 111 1.27 14.11 -17.92
CA ASN A 111 2.57 14.16 -17.27
C ASN A 111 2.38 14.13 -15.73
N PRO A 112 2.76 13.05 -15.03
CA PRO A 112 2.41 12.86 -13.64
C PRO A 112 3.31 13.62 -12.65
N LEU A 113 4.38 14.28 -13.11
CA LEU A 113 5.45 14.76 -12.22
C LEU A 113 4.99 15.82 -11.19
N ASN A 114 3.94 16.59 -11.52
CA ASN A 114 3.35 17.58 -10.59
C ASN A 114 2.33 16.95 -9.62
N ASN A 115 1.95 15.69 -9.80
CA ASN A 115 1.00 15.02 -8.94
C ASN A 115 1.71 14.40 -7.72
N PRO A 116 1.14 14.52 -6.51
CA PRO A 116 1.73 13.91 -5.32
C PRO A 116 1.76 12.38 -5.45
N VAL A 117 2.78 11.75 -4.85
CA VAL A 117 2.84 10.30 -4.63
C VAL A 117 2.32 10.00 -3.23
#